data_AF-A0A1R4H0G3-F1
#
_entry.id   AF-A0A1R4H0G3-F1
#
_cell.length_a   1.000
_cell.length_b   1.000
_cell.length_c   1.000
_cell.angle_alpha   90.00
_cell.angle_beta   90.00
_cell.angle_gamma   90.00
#
_symmetry.space_group_name_H-M   'P 1'
#
loop_
_entity.id
_entity.type
_entity.pdbx_description
1 polymer ?
#
loop_
_entity_poly.entity_id
_entity_poly.type
_entity_poly.pdbx_seq_one_letter_code
_entity_poly.pdbx_strand_id
1 'polypeptide(L)' 'MITPNVAKNVVIRTDEPCMVEGIYQASKAIALNMLDKGIDIATISEVTGLAESVVETFLTSKER' A
#
# COMPACT_ATOMS: atom_id res chain seq x y z
N MET A 1 24.64 30.50 -19.68
CA MET A 1 23.26 30.44 -19.14
C MET A 1 23.03 29.03 -18.67
N ILE A 2 22.92 28.82 -17.36
CA ILE A 2 22.61 27.52 -16.76
C ILE A 2 21.10 27.48 -16.60
N THR A 3 20.42 26.61 -17.35
CA THR A 3 18.98 26.41 -17.21
C THR A 3 18.70 25.70 -15.89
N PRO A 4 17.83 26.23 -15.02
CA PRO A 4 17.49 25.55 -13.76
C PRO A 4 16.70 24.28 -14.07
N ASN A 5 17.16 23.17 -13.50
CA ASN A 5 16.47 21.89 -13.50
C ASN A 5 15.20 22.04 -12.63
N VAL A 6 14.06 22.26 -13.30
CA VAL A 6 12.75 22.23 -12.65
C VAL A 6 12.48 20.78 -12.28
N ALA A 7 12.61 20.47 -10.98
CA ALA A 7 12.18 19.22 -10.40
C ALA A 7 10.75 18.96 -10.89
N LYS A 8 10.59 17.95 -11.75
CA LYS A 8 9.28 17.51 -12.22
C LYS A 8 8.55 17.00 -10.99
N ASN A 9 7.65 17.82 -10.47
CA ASN A 9 6.68 17.43 -9.46
C ASN A 9 5.87 16.28 -10.07
N VAL A 10 6.29 15.04 -9.82
CA VAL A 10 5.65 13.83 -10.31
C VAL A 10 4.29 13.76 -9.61
N VAL A 11 3.29 14.35 -10.25
CA VAL A 11 1.90 14.05 -9.98
C VAL A 11 1.67 12.68 -10.60
N ILE A 12 1.82 11.62 -9.80
CA ILE A 12 1.42 10.28 -10.21
C ILE A 12 -0.09 10.32 -10.39
N ARG A 13 -0.54 10.37 -11.64
CA ARG A 13 -1.96 10.24 -11.97
C ARG A 13 -2.33 8.77 -11.80
N THR A 14 -2.93 8.43 -10.67
CA THR A 14 -3.44 7.09 -10.32
C THR A 14 -4.67 6.65 -11.14
N ASP A 15 -4.92 7.26 -12.30
CA ASP A 15 -6.08 6.97 -13.16
C ASP A 15 -5.80 5.80 -14.12
N GLU A 16 -4.56 5.27 -14.16
CA GLU A 16 -4.26 4.03 -14.87
C GLU A 16 -4.60 2.81 -13.98
N PRO A 17 -5.55 1.94 -14.38
CA PRO A 17 -6.00 0.81 -13.56
C PRO A 17 -4.87 -0.17 -13.22
N CYS A 18 -3.85 -0.25 -14.08
CA CYS A 18 -2.67 -1.07 -13.86
C CYS A 18 -1.81 -0.59 -12.66
N MET A 19 -1.72 0.73 -12.45
CA MET A 19 -0.95 1.30 -11.33
C MET A 19 -1.68 1.12 -9.99
N VAL A 20 -3.01 1.25 -9.99
CA VAL A 20 -3.83 1.04 -8.79
C VAL A 20 -3.76 -0.41 -8.32
N GLU A 21 -3.82 -1.36 -9.26
CA GLU A 21 -3.69 -2.79 -8.94
C GLU A 21 -2.29 -3.12 -8.41
N GLY A 22 -1.24 -2.57 -9.01
CA GLY A 22 0.14 -2.75 -8.53
C GLY A 22 0.37 -2.21 -7.12
N ILE A 23 -0.15 -1.01 -6.82
CA ILE A 23 -0.07 -0.40 -5.47
C ILE A 23 -0.83 -1.27 -4.46
N TYR A 24 -2.03 -1.72 -4.81
CA TYR A 24 -2.82 -2.59 -3.94
C TYR A 24 -2.10 -3.91 -3.61
N GLN A 25 -1.47 -4.55 -4.60
CA GLN A 25 -0.71 -5.79 -4.39
C GLN A 25 0.52 -5.55 -3.49
N ALA A 26 1.20 -4.42 -3.63
CA ALA A 26 2.31 -4.05 -2.74
C ALA A 26 1.83 -3.82 -1.30
N SER A 27 0.76 -3.05 -1.10
CA SER A 27 0.15 -2.84 0.22
C SER A 27 -0.30 -4.16 0.85
N LYS A 28 -0.89 -5.08 0.07
CA LYS A 28 -1.27 -6.42 0.53
C LYS A 28 -0.07 -7.24 0.99
N ALA A 29 1.02 -7.27 0.23
CA ALA A 29 2.22 -8.01 0.59
C ALA A 29 2.85 -7.48 1.90
N ILE A 30 2.88 -6.15 2.06
CA ILE A 30 3.37 -5.50 3.29
C ILE A 30 2.45 -5.87 4.47
N ALA A 31 1.14 -5.76 4.30
CA ALA A 31 0.16 -6.11 5.34
C ALA A 31 0.32 -7.56 5.82
N LEU A 32 0.45 -8.52 4.89
CA LEU A 32 0.65 -9.93 5.22
C LEU A 32 1.94 -10.18 6.01
N ASN A 33 3.04 -9.52 5.65
CA ASN A 33 4.32 -9.64 6.38
C ASN A 33 4.24 -9.00 7.78
N MET A 34 3.49 -7.92 7.96
CA MET A 34 3.27 -7.31 9.27
C MET A 34 2.35 -8.17 10.16
N LEU A 35 1.30 -8.77 9.60
CA LEU A 35 0.44 -9.74 10.29
C LEU A 35 1.25 -10.97 10.74
N ASP A 36 2.16 -11.47 9.92
CA ASP A 36 3.07 -12.57 10.28
C ASP A 36 3.95 -12.25 11.49
N LYS A 37 4.30 -10.97 11.66
CA LYS A 37 5.07 -10.47 12.81
C LYS A 37 4.19 -10.15 14.03
N GLY A 38 2.89 -10.39 13.96
CA GLY A 38 1.94 -10.11 15.05
C GLY A 38 1.66 -8.63 15.27
N ILE A 39 1.83 -7.79 14.24
CA ILE A 39 1.48 -6.36 14.33
C ILE A 39 -0.05 -6.21 14.29
N ASP A 40 -0.55 -5.27 15.10
CA ASP A 40 -1.97 -4.94 15.19
C ASP A 40 -2.56 -4.39 13.88
N ILE A 41 -3.83 -4.70 13.64
CA ILE A 41 -4.56 -4.35 12.41
C ILE A 41 -4.64 -2.84 12.20
N ALA A 42 -4.87 -2.03 13.24
CA ALA A 42 -4.98 -0.58 13.10
C ALA A 42 -3.65 0.04 12.66
N THR A 43 -2.54 -0.48 13.20
CA THR A 43 -1.18 -0.07 12.78
C THR A 43 -0.90 -0.43 11.33
N ILE A 44 -1.31 -1.62 10.89
CA ILE A 44 -1.12 -2.07 9.50
C ILE A 44 -1.96 -1.22 8.53
N SER A 45 -3.20 -0.90 8.91
CA SER A 45 -4.10 -0.01 8.18
C SER A 45 -3.45 1.35 7.95
N GLU A 46 -2.90 1.96 8.99
CA GLU A 46 -2.20 3.25 8.90
C GLU A 46 -0.98 3.20 7.97
N VAL A 47 -0.15 2.16 8.07
CA VAL A 47 1.09 2.03 7.29
C VAL A 47 0.82 1.73 5.81
N THR A 48 -0.18 0.90 5.52
CA THR A 48 -0.44 0.40 4.16
C THR A 48 -1.48 1.22 3.40
N GLY A 49 -2.22 2.09 4.10
CA GLY A 49 -3.35 2.84 3.56
C GLY A 49 -4.56 1.97 3.22
N LEU A 50 -4.56 0.70 3.66
CA LEU A 50 -5.70 -0.21 3.49
C LEU A 50 -6.69 -0.02 4.63
N ALA A 51 -7.98 -0.22 4.36
CA ALA A 51 -8.97 -0.25 5.42
C ALA A 51 -8.74 -1.44 6.37
N GLU A 52 -9.02 -1.26 7.66
CA GLU A 52 -8.90 -2.32 8.68
C GLU A 52 -9.65 -3.60 8.27
N SER A 53 -10.86 -3.47 7.70
CA SER A 53 -11.66 -4.61 7.21
C SER A 53 -10.99 -5.42 6.10
N VAL A 54 -10.18 -4.77 5.26
CA VAL A 54 -9.38 -5.44 4.22
C VAL A 54 -8.24 -6.23 4.87
N VAL A 55 -7.60 -5.66 5.88
CA VAL A 55 -6.52 -6.33 6.65
C VAL A 55 -7.07 -7.51 7.46
N GLU A 56 -8.25 -7.38 8.09
CA GLU A 56 -8.97 -8.47 8.76
C GLU A 56 -9.28 -9.63 7.80
N THR A 57 -9.67 -9.32 6.57
CA THR A 57 -9.91 -10.32 5.53
C THR A 57 -8.62 -11.10 5.20
N PHE A 58 -7.46 -10.44 5.19
CA PHE A 58 -6.18 -11.12 4.97
C PHE A 58 -5.80 -12.05 6.13
N LEU A 59 -6.04 -11.62 7.37
CA LEU A 59 -5.78 -12.42 8.56
C LEU A 59 -6.65 -13.69 8.58
N THR A 60 -7.96 -13.54 8.36
CA THR A 60 -8.90 -14.68 8.32
C THR A 60 -8.64 -15.62 7.15
N SER A 61 -8.11 -15.12 6.04
CA SER A 61 -7.72 -15.95 4.88
C SER A 61 -6.43 -16.74 5.12
N LYS A 62 -5.60 -16.37 6.10
CA LYS A 62 -4.36 -17.08 6.45
C LYS A 62 -4.61 -18.27 7.39
N GLU A 63 -5.65 -18.21 8.20
CA GLU A 63 -6.00 -19.25 9.19
C GLU A 63 -6.77 -20.44 8.57
N ARG A 64 -7.14 -20.35 7.29
CA ARG A 64 -7.74 -21.41 6.49
C ARG A 64 -6.71 -22.27 5.77
#